data_AF-X0TQE1-F1
#
_entry.id   AF-X0TQE1-F1
#
_cell.length_a   1.000
_cell.length_b   1.000
_cell.length_c   1.000
_cell.angle_alpha   90.00
_cell.angle_beta   90.00
_cell.angle_gamma   90.00
#
_symmetry.space_group_name_H-M   'P 1'
#
loop_
_entity.id
_entity.type
_entity.pdbx_description
1 polymer ?
#
loop_
_entity_poly.entity_id
_entity_poly.type
_entity_poly.pdbx_seq_one_letter_code
_entity_poly.pdbx_strand_id
1 'polypeptide(L)' 'LEFRPEFALVVALLEGGEATLKKFYKERGRIRLQPANPDFSPIYVDNAEIQGVVIGIIRRL' A
#
# COMPACT_ATOMS: atom_id res chain seq x y z
N LEU A 1 20.57 3.23 -7.66
CA LEU A 1 19.67 2.18 -7.11
C LEU A 1 18.25 2.66 -7.34
N GLU A 2 17.57 2.10 -8.32
CA GLU A 2 16.19 2.50 -8.63
C GLU A 2 15.25 1.84 -7.62
N PHE A 3 14.51 2.67 -6.89
CA PHE A 3 13.58 2.18 -5.88
C PHE A 3 12.39 1.47 -6.53
N ARG A 4 12.11 0.26 -6.05
CA ARG A 4 11.01 -0.60 -6.51
C ARG A 4 10.15 -0.96 -5.30
N PRO A 5 8.98 -0.33 -5.10
CA PRO A 5 8.12 -0.57 -3.94
C PRO A 5 7.36 -1.91 -4.03
N GLU A 6 7.72 -2.78 -4.97
CA GLU A 6 7.08 -4.08 -5.15
C GLU A 6 7.15 -4.86 -3.83
N PHE A 7 6.01 -5.34 -3.35
CA PHE A 7 5.86 -6.08 -2.10
C PHE A 7 6.07 -5.26 -0.81
N ALA A 8 6.31 -3.95 -0.91
CA ALA A 8 6.53 -3.09 0.25
C ALA A 8 5.22 -2.71 0.97
N LEU A 9 5.32 -2.43 2.27
CA LEU A 9 4.26 -1.73 3.00
C LEU A 9 4.34 -0.25 2.63
N VAL A 10 3.25 0.31 2.10
CA VAL A 10 3.19 1.67 1.58
C VAL A 10 2.17 2.52 2.33
N VAL A 11 2.42 3.82 2.33
CA VAL A 11 1.39 4.83 2.54
C VAL A 11 0.77 5.15 1.19
N ALA A 12 -0.51 4.89 1.02
CA ALA A 12 -1.27 5.24 -0.18
C ALA A 12 -2.33 6.29 0.16
N LEU A 13 -2.52 7.27 -0.71
CA LEU A 13 -3.60 8.24 -0.60
C LEU A 13 -4.82 7.69 -1.35
N LEU A 14 -5.97 7.64 -0.68
CA LEU A 14 -7.25 7.29 -1.27
C LEU A 14 -7.96 8.53 -1.82
N GLU A 15 -8.96 8.31 -2.67
CA GLU A 15 -9.86 9.38 -3.12
C GLU A 15 -10.50 10.06 -1.89
N GLY A 16 -10.42 11.39 -1.82
CA GLY A 16 -10.88 12.16 -0.65
C GLY A 16 -9.78 12.52 0.36
N GLY A 17 -8.52 12.15 0.12
CA GLY A 17 -7.37 12.61 0.90
C GLY A 17 -7.07 11.77 2.15
N GLU A 18 -7.69 10.61 2.32
CA GLU A 18 -7.41 9.71 3.43
C GLU A 18 -6.16 8.85 3.14
N ALA A 19 -5.21 8.86 4.06
CA ALA A 19 -3.99 8.05 3.96
C ALA A 19 -4.21 6.65 4.57
N THR A 20 -3.79 5.61 3.85
CA THR A 20 -3.91 4.21 4.30
C THR A 20 -2.59 3.45 4.24
N LEU A 21 -2.45 2.44 5.10
CA LEU A 21 -1.34 1.49 5.09
C LEU A 21 -1.78 0.16 4.49
N LYS A 22 -1.13 -0.26 3.40
CA LYS A 22 -1.39 -1.52 2.68
C LYS A 22 -0.09 -2.09 2.12
N LYS A 23 -0.01 -3.41 1.96
CA LYS A 23 1.07 -4.01 1.17
C LYS A 23 0.78 -3.79 -0.31
N PHE A 24 1.74 -3.24 -1.04
CA PHE A 24 1.63 -2.92 -2.44
C PHE A 24 2.11 -4.09 -3.31
N TYR A 25 1.29 -4.48 -4.28
CA TYR A 25 1.64 -5.47 -5.30
C TYR A 25 1.33 -4.89 -6.67
N LYS A 26 2.35 -4.87 -7.53
CA LYS A 26 2.17 -4.54 -8.95
C LYS A 26 1.91 -5.84 -9.71
N GLU A 27 0.67 -6.07 -10.11
CA GLU A 27 0.26 -7.24 -10.88
C GLU A 27 0.21 -6.89 -12.38
N ARG A 28 0.09 -7.89 -13.26
CA ARG A 28 -0.05 -7.65 -14.70
C ARG A 28 -1.38 -6.94 -14.96
N GLY A 29 -1.30 -5.63 -15.26
CA GLY A 29 -2.44 -4.80 -15.65
C GLY A 29 -3.21 -4.15 -14.50
N ARG A 30 -2.79 -4.30 -13.24
CA ARG A 30 -3.43 -3.63 -12.10
C ARG A 30 -2.54 -3.58 -10.86
N ILE A 31 -2.92 -2.77 -9.89
CA ILE A 31 -2.31 -2.71 -8.55
C ILE A 31 -3.24 -3.42 -7.57
N ARG A 32 -2.65 -4.22 -6.68
CA ARG A 32 -3.33 -4.78 -5.51
C ARG A 32 -2.80 -4.14 -4.23
N LEU A 33 -3.70 -3.56 -3.46
CA LEU A 33 -3.44 -3.06 -2.10
C LEU A 33 -3.99 -4.08 -1.10
N GLN A 34 -3.08 -4.84 -0.49
CA GLN A 34 -3.44 -5.92 0.42
C GLN A 34 -3.54 -5.39 1.86
N PRO A 35 -4.68 -5.56 2.54
CA PRO A 35 -4.80 -5.29 3.97
C PRO A 35 -3.93 -6.26 4.80
N ALA A 36 -3.47 -5.77 5.96
CA ALA A 36 -2.75 -6.61 6.92
C ALA A 36 -3.68 -7.56 7.69
N ASN A 37 -4.95 -7.19 7.84
CA ASN A 37 -5.98 -8.06 8.41
C ASN A 37 -6.54 -8.97 7.30
N PRO A 38 -6.45 -10.31 7.43
CA PRO A 38 -6.94 -11.27 6.44
C PRO A 38 -8.45 -11.29 6.26
N ASP A 39 -9.23 -10.78 7.23
CA ASP A 39 -10.69 -10.73 7.15
C ASP A 39 -11.18 -9.68 6.13
N PHE A 40 -10.30 -8.78 5.69
CA PHE A 40 -10.62 -7.75 4.71
C PHE A 40 -10.18 -8.16 3.30
N SER A 41 -11.04 -7.92 2.32
CA SER A 41 -10.73 -8.20 0.92
C SER A 41 -9.64 -7.28 0.36
N PRO A 42 -8.81 -7.75 -0.59
CA PRO A 42 -7.86 -6.90 -1.30
C PRO A 42 -8.56 -5.82 -2.11
N ILE A 43 -7.93 -4.65 -2.21
CA ILE A 43 -8.41 -3.56 -3.06
C ILE A 43 -7.61 -3.59 -4.37
N TYR A 44 -8.31 -3.59 -5.50
CA TYR A 44 -7.71 -3.55 -6.83
C TYR A 44 -7.97 -2.19 -7.48
N VAL A 45 -6.91 -1.55 -7.98
CA VAL A 45 -6.97 -0.26 -8.63
C VAL A 45 -6.03 -0.22 -9.82
N ASP A 46 -6.35 0.60 -10.83
CA ASP A 46 -5.48 0.79 -11.99
C ASP A 46 -4.28 1.67 -11.64
N ASN A 47 -4.50 2.64 -10.75
CA ASN A 47 -3.50 3.58 -10.27
C ASN A 47 -3.59 3.73 -8.75
N ALA A 48 -2.44 3.91 -8.10
CA ALA A 48 -2.36 4.21 -6.68
C ALA A 48 -1.29 5.29 -6.45
N GLU A 49 -1.64 6.33 -5.72
CA GLU A 49 -0.69 7.38 -5.36
C GLU A 49 0.07 6.97 -4.10
N ILE A 50 1.31 6.53 -4.29
CA ILE A 50 2.19 6.10 -3.20
C ILE A 50 2.93 7.30 -2.64
N GLN A 51 2.65 7.65 -1.39
CA GLN A 51 3.30 8.75 -0.68
C GLN A 51 4.66 8.35 -0.10
N GLY A 52 4.87 7.05 0.15
CA GLY A 52 6.13 6.52 0.64
C GLY A 52 6.06 5.05 1.04
N VAL A 53 7.22 4.47 1.36
CA VAL A 53 7.33 3.12 1.93
C VAL A 53 7.58 3.20 3.43
N VAL A 54 6.88 2.36 4.17
CA VAL A 54 7.05 2.20 5.60
C VAL A 54 8.33 1.43 5.89
N ILE A 55 9.24 2.04 6.63
CA ILE A 55 10.52 1.43 7.04
C ILE A 55 10.53 0.94 8.50
N GLY A 56 9.51 1.29 9.28
CA GLY A 56 9.41 0.92 10.69
C GLY A 56 8.06 1.32 11.27
N ILE A 57 7.68 0.65 12.36
CA ILE A 57 6.45 0.92 13.12
C ILE A 57 6.87 1.21 14.55
N ILE A 58 6.46 2.37 15.07
CA ILE A 58 6.64 2.72 16.48
C ILE A 58 5.28 2.56 17.15
N ARG A 59 5.20 1.66 18.14
CA ARG A 59 4.01 1.48 18.95
C ARG A 59 4.30 2.02 20.35
N ARG A 60 3.55 3.05 20.75
CA ARG A 60 3.50 3.48 22.15
C ARG A 60 2.47 2.60 22.86
N LEU A 61 2.89 1.96 23.95
CA LEU A 61 2.02 1.21 24.86
C LEU A 61 1.43 2.16 25.90
#